data_AF-A0A258WWL9-F1
#
_entry.id   AF-A0A258WWL9-F1
#
_cell.length_a   1.000
_cell.length_b   1.000
_cell.length_c   1.000
_cell.angle_alpha   90.00
_cell.angle_beta   90.00
_cell.angle_gamma   90.00
#
_symmetry.space_group_name_H-M   'P 1'
#
loop_
_entity.id
_entity.type
_entity.pdbx_description
1 polymer ?
#
loop_
_entity_poly.entity_id
_entity_poly.type
_entity_poly.pdbx_seq_one_letter_code
_entity_poly.pdbx_strand_id
1 'polypeptide(L)'
;MTTSANKPETIDEYISLYPLEVQELLQKVRRVIKKAAPEAKEAIKYQLPTFVLNGNLVHFGAFKNHIGFYPAPSGISVFKQELSVYESGKGSIQFPMDREIPYDLISRIVQFRIQENLDKMKSKGKKSSKSLEGFPDSLGAPARRALENNGIKTLKQLSEYREAEILKFHGMGQSSLPKLRAALLAVNLSFKS
;
A
#
# COMPACT_ATOMS: atom_id res chain seq x y z
N MET A 1 -7.43 -3.45 -41.26
CA MET A 1 -7.98 -4.18 -40.10
C MET A 1 -7.46 -3.50 -38.85
N THR A 2 -8.29 -2.72 -38.17
CA THR A 2 -7.94 -2.02 -36.93
C THR A 2 -8.06 -2.99 -35.77
N THR A 3 -6.95 -3.61 -35.36
CA THR A 3 -6.89 -4.45 -34.17
C THR A 3 -7.13 -3.60 -32.92
N SER A 4 -8.18 -3.93 -32.17
CA SER A 4 -8.34 -3.50 -30.78
C SER A 4 -7.05 -3.81 -30.02
N ALA A 5 -6.29 -2.78 -29.65
CA ALA A 5 -5.03 -2.96 -28.92
C ALA A 5 -5.32 -3.56 -27.55
N ASN A 6 -4.99 -4.84 -27.38
CA ASN A 6 -5.12 -5.54 -26.11
C ASN A 6 -4.22 -4.84 -25.08
N LYS A 7 -4.75 -4.59 -23.87
CA LYS A 7 -3.97 -4.01 -22.78
C LYS A 7 -2.95 -5.06 -22.31
N PRO A 8 -1.68 -4.71 -22.09
CA PRO A 8 -0.68 -5.66 -21.62
C PRO A 8 -1.05 -6.17 -20.22
N GLU A 9 -0.96 -7.47 -20.01
CA GLU A 9 -1.20 -8.13 -18.72
C GLU A 9 0.10 -8.37 -17.97
N THR A 10 1.22 -8.44 -18.69
CA THR A 10 2.56 -8.68 -18.15
C THR A 10 3.53 -7.54 -18.46
N ILE A 11 4.63 -7.44 -17.68
CA ILE A 11 5.69 -6.47 -17.94
C ILE A 11 6.38 -6.77 -19.28
N ASP A 12 6.55 -8.04 -19.64
CA ASP A 12 7.13 -8.44 -20.93
C ASP A 12 6.26 -7.97 -22.11
N GLU A 13 4.95 -8.19 -22.04
CA GLU A 13 4.01 -7.67 -23.04
C GLU A 13 4.08 -6.16 -23.13
N TYR A 14 4.06 -5.45 -21.98
CA TYR A 14 4.18 -3.99 -21.95
C TYR A 14 5.46 -3.51 -22.64
N ILE A 15 6.60 -4.13 -22.33
CA ILE A 15 7.89 -3.75 -22.92
C ILE A 15 7.89 -4.00 -24.43
N SER A 16 7.30 -5.11 -24.90
CA SER A 16 7.26 -5.45 -26.33
C SER A 16 6.54 -4.43 -27.22
N LEU A 17 5.73 -3.54 -26.63
CA LEU A 17 5.01 -2.47 -27.33
C LEU A 17 5.90 -1.30 -27.78
N TYR A 18 7.16 -1.23 -27.33
CA TYR A 18 8.05 -0.10 -27.57
C TYR A 18 9.17 -0.45 -28.58
N PRO A 19 9.81 0.54 -29.24
CA PRO A 19 10.99 0.31 -30.07
C PRO A 19 12.15 -0.34 -29.29
N LEU A 20 12.99 -1.12 -29.98
CA LEU A 20 14.03 -1.96 -29.35
C LEU A 20 14.92 -1.19 -28.35
N GLU A 21 15.35 0.02 -28.69
CA GLU A 21 16.17 0.87 -27.81
C GLU A 21 15.47 1.18 -26.48
N VAL A 22 14.18 1.48 -26.52
CA VAL A 22 13.37 1.74 -25.32
C VAL A 22 13.13 0.45 -24.54
N GLN A 23 12.96 -0.68 -25.24
CA GLN A 23 12.86 -1.99 -24.58
C GLN A 23 14.11 -2.30 -23.76
N GLU A 24 15.31 -2.02 -24.29
CA GLU A 24 16.56 -2.24 -23.59
C GLU A 24 16.64 -1.41 -22.30
N LEU A 25 16.24 -0.13 -22.36
CA LEU A 25 16.20 0.75 -21.18
C LEU A 25 15.21 0.22 -20.13
N LEU A 26 13.99 -0.13 -20.55
CA LEU A 26 12.98 -0.69 -19.64
C LEU A 26 13.43 -2.01 -19.01
N GLN A 27 14.07 -2.91 -19.78
CA GLN A 27 14.60 -4.16 -19.26
C GLN A 27 15.76 -3.92 -18.28
N LYS A 28 16.64 -2.94 -18.53
CA LYS A 28 17.69 -2.55 -17.58
C LYS A 28 17.09 -2.05 -16.27
N VAL A 29 16.09 -1.16 -16.31
CA VAL A 29 15.36 -0.69 -15.12
C VAL A 29 14.69 -1.86 -14.39
N ARG A 30 13.96 -2.74 -15.09
CA ARG A 30 13.34 -3.94 -14.51
C ARG A 30 14.36 -4.83 -13.80
N ARG A 31 15.51 -5.10 -14.43
CA ARG A 31 16.58 -5.92 -13.85
C ARG A 31 17.15 -5.30 -12.57
N VAL A 32 17.37 -3.99 -12.56
CA VAL A 32 17.84 -3.28 -11.36
C VAL A 32 16.83 -3.41 -10.22
N ILE A 33 15.55 -3.16 -10.49
CA ILE A 33 14.49 -3.28 -9.47
C ILE A 33 14.39 -4.72 -8.97
N LYS A 34 14.38 -5.72 -9.86
CA LYS A 34 14.29 -7.14 -9.50
C LYS A 34 15.49 -7.63 -8.70
N LYS A 35 16.69 -7.15 -9.01
CA LYS A 35 17.92 -7.45 -8.25
C LYS A 35 17.85 -6.84 -6.84
N ALA A 36 17.35 -5.62 -6.71
CA ALA A 36 17.20 -4.95 -5.42
C ALA A 36 16.06 -5.53 -4.57
N ALA A 37 14.99 -6.01 -5.21
CA ALA A 37 13.77 -6.51 -4.57
C ALA A 37 13.37 -7.91 -5.08
N PRO A 38 14.16 -8.97 -4.81
CA PRO A 38 13.91 -10.31 -5.36
C PRO A 38 12.57 -10.92 -4.91
N GLU A 39 12.03 -10.49 -3.77
CA GLU A 39 10.73 -10.94 -3.24
C GLU A 39 9.53 -10.17 -3.82
N ALA A 40 9.76 -9.09 -4.56
CA ALA A 40 8.67 -8.29 -5.12
C ALA A 40 8.03 -8.99 -6.32
N LYS A 41 6.70 -8.99 -6.36
CA LYS A 41 5.92 -9.52 -7.49
C LYS A 41 5.77 -8.48 -8.58
N GLU A 42 5.92 -8.90 -9.83
CA GLU A 42 5.63 -8.08 -10.99
C GLU A 42 4.13 -8.05 -11.29
N ALA A 43 3.62 -6.90 -11.72
CA ALA A 43 2.23 -6.71 -12.12
C ALA A 43 2.10 -5.52 -13.09
N ILE A 44 0.99 -5.45 -13.82
CA ILE A 44 0.55 -4.23 -14.49
C ILE A 44 -0.49 -3.53 -13.60
N LYS A 45 -0.21 -2.31 -13.16
CA LYS A 45 -1.15 -1.46 -12.42
C LYS A 45 -1.13 -0.05 -12.98
N TYR A 46 -2.29 0.57 -13.09
CA TYR A 46 -2.42 1.89 -13.75
C TYR A 46 -1.77 1.90 -15.14
N GLN A 47 -1.87 0.77 -15.85
CA GLN A 47 -1.28 0.56 -17.18
C GLN A 47 0.26 0.66 -17.22
N LEU A 48 0.92 0.53 -16.05
CA LEU A 48 2.37 0.60 -15.92
C LEU A 48 2.94 -0.67 -15.28
N PRO A 49 4.14 -1.10 -15.72
CA PRO A 49 4.99 -2.02 -14.99
C PRO A 49 5.14 -1.62 -13.53
N THR A 50 4.82 -2.56 -12.64
CA THR A 50 4.76 -2.34 -11.20
C THR A 50 5.41 -3.49 -10.46
N PHE A 51 6.25 -3.17 -9.50
CA PHE A 51 6.70 -4.12 -8.48
C PHE A 51 5.86 -3.96 -7.21
N VAL A 52 5.45 -5.07 -6.62
CA VAL A 52 4.56 -5.14 -5.47
C VAL A 52 5.24 -5.93 -4.34
N LEU A 53 5.37 -5.29 -3.18
CA LEU A 53 5.88 -5.90 -1.95
C LEU A 53 5.14 -5.26 -0.76
N ASN A 54 4.22 -5.99 -0.12
CA ASN A 54 3.37 -5.48 0.97
C ASN A 54 2.60 -4.18 0.63
N GLY A 55 2.26 -4.02 -0.66
CA GLY A 55 1.76 -2.79 -1.25
C GLY A 55 2.52 -2.47 -2.55
N ASN A 56 2.19 -1.38 -3.21
CA ASN A 56 2.96 -0.94 -4.38
C ASN A 56 4.37 -0.52 -3.92
N LEU A 57 5.40 -1.13 -4.51
CA LEU A 57 6.80 -0.81 -4.20
C LEU A 57 7.22 0.38 -5.05
N VAL A 58 7.27 0.20 -6.37
CA VAL A 58 7.58 1.21 -7.39
C VAL A 58 6.84 0.90 -8.69
N HIS A 59 6.59 1.93 -9.50
CA HIS A 59 6.16 1.79 -10.89
C HIS A 59 7.23 2.36 -11.82
N PHE A 60 7.26 1.91 -13.07
CA PHE A 60 8.07 2.51 -14.13
C PHE A 60 7.38 2.38 -15.47
N GLY A 61 7.74 3.21 -16.45
CA GLY A 61 7.20 3.13 -17.81
C GLY A 61 7.88 4.07 -18.78
N ALA A 62 7.63 3.86 -20.07
CA ALA A 62 8.21 4.68 -21.13
C ALA A 62 7.21 5.71 -21.66
N PHE A 63 7.72 6.93 -21.84
CA PHE A 63 7.04 8.07 -22.45
C PHE A 63 7.85 8.58 -23.64
N LYS A 64 7.35 9.61 -24.33
CA LYS A 64 7.92 10.10 -25.59
C LYS A 64 9.44 10.31 -25.55
N ASN A 65 9.96 10.91 -24.49
CA ASN A 65 11.38 11.30 -24.39
C ASN A 65 12.08 10.80 -23.10
N HIS A 66 11.38 10.08 -22.23
CA HIS A 66 11.88 9.74 -20.90
C HIS A 66 11.30 8.42 -20.37
N ILE A 67 12.04 7.80 -19.45
CA ILE A 67 11.52 6.75 -18.57
C ILE A 67 10.95 7.41 -17.31
N GLY A 68 9.66 7.21 -17.06
CA GLY A 68 9.03 7.64 -15.82
C GLY A 68 9.28 6.61 -14.73
N PHE A 69 9.65 7.06 -13.53
CA PHE A 69 9.83 6.22 -12.35
C PHE A 69 9.07 6.79 -11.15
N TYR A 70 8.36 5.93 -10.42
CA TYR A 70 7.37 6.35 -9.43
C TYR A 70 7.61 5.67 -8.08
N PRO A 71 8.52 6.21 -7.25
CA PRO A 71 8.88 5.63 -5.97
C PRO A 71 8.01 6.14 -4.82
N ALA A 72 6.79 6.64 -5.09
CA ALA A 72 5.97 7.36 -4.11
C ALA A 72 6.64 8.65 -3.56
N PRO A 73 5.90 9.51 -2.84
CA PRO A 73 6.45 10.79 -2.39
C PRO A 73 7.64 10.70 -1.41
N SER A 74 7.65 9.67 -0.57
CA SER A 74 8.76 9.44 0.35
C SER A 74 10.05 9.09 -0.38
N GLY A 75 9.98 8.27 -1.45
CA GLY A 75 11.13 7.94 -2.27
C GLY A 75 11.73 9.16 -2.98
N ILE A 76 10.90 10.12 -3.40
CA ILE A 76 11.41 11.39 -3.96
C ILE A 76 12.02 12.26 -2.86
N SER A 77 11.36 12.36 -1.71
CA SER A 77 11.76 13.28 -0.63
C SER A 77 13.13 12.93 -0.03
N VAL A 78 13.41 11.64 0.18
CA VAL A 78 14.68 11.18 0.77
C VAL A 78 15.86 11.42 -0.18
N PHE A 79 15.65 11.26 -1.49
CA PHE A 79 16.69 11.37 -2.51
C PHE A 79 16.65 12.71 -3.26
N LYS A 80 16.01 13.74 -2.68
CA LYS A 80 15.71 15.00 -3.34
C LYS A 80 16.95 15.70 -3.92
N GLN A 81 18.07 15.69 -3.20
CA GLN A 81 19.31 16.33 -3.65
C GLN A 81 19.89 15.64 -4.89
N GLU A 82 19.91 14.31 -4.90
CA GLU A 82 20.45 13.53 -6.03
C GLU A 82 19.51 13.58 -7.23
N LEU A 83 18.20 13.69 -6.98
CA LEU A 83 17.18 13.79 -8.01
C LEU A 83 17.01 15.21 -8.58
N SER A 84 17.68 16.23 -8.02
CA SER A 84 17.45 17.64 -8.41
C SER A 84 17.90 17.96 -9.84
N VAL A 85 18.72 17.10 -10.45
CA VAL A 85 19.18 17.23 -11.84
C VAL A 85 18.17 16.69 -12.87
N TYR A 86 17.06 16.14 -12.41
CA TYR A 86 16.00 15.54 -13.21
C TYR A 86 14.65 16.23 -12.95
N GLU A 87 13.74 16.16 -13.92
CA GLU A 87 12.38 16.65 -13.72
C GLU A 87 11.62 15.74 -12.75
N SER A 88 11.15 16.30 -11.64
CA SER A 88 10.47 15.57 -10.57
C SER A 88 9.10 16.16 -10.25
N GLY A 89 8.17 15.28 -9.87
CA GLY A 89 6.87 15.62 -9.28
C GLY A 89 6.76 15.03 -7.88
N LYS A 90 5.61 15.24 -7.21
CA LYS A 90 5.40 14.82 -5.82
C LYS A 90 5.75 13.34 -5.55
N GLY A 91 5.58 12.44 -6.53
CA GLY A 91 5.90 11.02 -6.38
C GLY A 91 6.44 10.38 -7.65
N SER A 92 7.01 11.18 -8.55
CA SER A 92 7.49 10.76 -9.86
C SER A 92 8.80 11.45 -10.22
N ILE A 93 9.62 10.78 -11.00
CA ILE A 93 10.83 11.33 -11.62
C ILE A 93 10.87 10.92 -13.10
N GLN A 94 11.32 11.82 -13.96
CA GLN A 94 11.56 11.55 -15.37
C GLN A 94 13.07 11.40 -15.62
N PHE A 95 13.49 10.24 -16.11
CA PHE A 95 14.85 10.01 -16.57
C PHE A 95 14.90 10.15 -18.10
N PRO A 96 15.50 11.22 -18.64
CA PRO A 96 15.58 11.40 -20.09
C PRO A 96 16.35 10.27 -20.76
N MET A 97 15.91 9.87 -21.95
CA MET A 97 16.54 8.74 -22.68
C MET A 97 17.78 9.15 -23.48
N ASP A 98 18.09 10.44 -23.57
CA ASP A 98 19.25 11.01 -24.25
C ASP A 98 20.53 11.05 -23.38
N ARG A 99 20.43 10.62 -22.13
CA ARG A 99 21.54 10.52 -21.18
C ARG A 99 21.47 9.22 -20.39
N GLU A 100 22.55 8.92 -19.68
CA GLU A 100 22.62 7.71 -18.87
C GLU A 100 21.55 7.70 -17.75
N ILE A 101 20.79 6.61 -17.68
CA ILE A 101 19.83 6.38 -16.60
C ILE A 101 20.62 6.05 -15.31
N PRO A 102 20.34 6.71 -14.18
CA PRO A 102 21.09 6.52 -12.94
C PRO A 102 20.68 5.23 -12.21
N TYR A 103 21.09 4.08 -12.73
CA TYR A 103 20.68 2.76 -12.24
C TYR A 103 21.04 2.52 -10.76
N ASP A 104 22.17 3.06 -10.29
CA ASP A 104 22.55 2.97 -8.88
C ASP A 104 21.55 3.72 -7.96
N LEU A 105 21.16 4.94 -8.37
CA LEU A 105 20.16 5.73 -7.65
C LEU A 105 18.80 5.02 -7.63
N ILE A 106 18.39 4.41 -8.75
CA ILE A 106 17.16 3.58 -8.80
C ILE A 106 17.24 2.45 -7.78
N SER A 107 18.37 1.73 -7.72
CA SER A 107 18.58 0.64 -6.77
C SER A 107 18.44 1.10 -5.32
N ARG A 108 19.10 2.20 -4.94
CA ARG A 108 19.03 2.76 -3.57
C ARG A 108 17.61 3.23 -3.21
N ILE A 109 16.91 3.87 -4.14
CA ILE A 109 15.50 4.26 -3.94
C ILE A 109 14.64 3.01 -3.71
N VAL A 110 14.81 1.96 -4.51
CA VAL A 110 14.05 0.70 -4.34
C VAL A 110 14.31 0.08 -2.98
N GLN A 111 15.57 0.01 -2.54
CA GLN A 111 15.93 -0.52 -1.21
C GLN A 111 15.28 0.27 -0.07
N PHE A 112 15.29 1.60 -0.14
CA PHE A 112 14.57 2.44 0.81
C PHE A 112 13.06 2.12 0.81
N ARG A 113 12.46 1.95 -0.38
CA ARG A 113 11.03 1.64 -0.52
C ARG A 113 10.66 0.27 0.03
N ILE A 114 11.55 -0.72 -0.08
CA ILE A 114 11.37 -2.05 0.53
C ILE A 114 11.22 -1.90 2.05
N GLN A 115 12.16 -1.20 2.68
CA GLN A 115 12.16 -1.00 4.13
C GLN A 115 10.88 -0.30 4.59
N GLU A 116 10.46 0.76 3.90
CA GLU A 116 9.22 1.47 4.24
C GLU A 116 7.98 0.57 4.12
N ASN A 117 7.90 -0.26 3.07
CA ASN A 117 6.76 -1.17 2.89
C ASN A 117 6.73 -2.27 3.98
N LEU A 118 7.90 -2.78 4.40
CA LEU A 118 8.01 -3.73 5.52
C LEU A 118 7.57 -3.10 6.85
N ASP A 119 7.96 -1.85 7.12
CA ASP A 119 7.57 -1.16 8.35
C ASP A 119 6.08 -0.80 8.38
N LYS A 120 5.50 -0.46 7.22
CA LYS A 120 4.04 -0.32 7.06
C LYS A 120 3.29 -1.63 7.34
N MET A 121 3.85 -2.77 6.96
CA MET A 121 3.24 -4.07 7.25
C MET A 121 3.27 -4.35 8.77
N LYS A 122 4.42 -4.15 9.42
CA LYS A 122 4.57 -4.35 10.88
C LYS A 122 3.65 -3.43 11.69
N SER A 123 3.56 -2.16 11.31
CA SER A 123 2.70 -1.19 12.00
C SER A 123 1.21 -1.48 11.81
N LYS A 124 0.76 -2.01 10.67
CA LYS A 124 -0.63 -2.47 10.49
C LYS A 124 -0.99 -3.61 11.46
N GLY A 125 -0.13 -4.60 11.63
CA GLY A 125 -0.36 -5.69 12.58
C GLY A 125 -0.37 -5.24 14.04
N LYS A 126 0.45 -4.24 14.39
CA LYS A 126 0.49 -3.68 15.76
C LYS A 126 -0.67 -2.72 16.06
N LYS A 127 -1.20 -2.03 15.04
CA LYS A 127 -2.32 -1.10 15.21
C LYS A 127 -3.64 -1.84 15.40
N SER A 128 -3.86 -2.96 14.71
CA SER A 128 -5.05 -3.80 14.91
C SER A 128 -5.08 -4.45 16.29
N SER A 129 -3.92 -4.79 16.88
CA SER A 129 -3.87 -5.39 18.22
C SER A 129 -4.00 -4.38 19.36
N LYS A 130 -3.76 -3.09 19.11
CA LYS A 130 -3.72 -2.04 20.15
C LYS A 130 -4.92 -1.09 20.14
N SER A 131 -5.64 -0.94 19.02
CA SER A 131 -6.76 0.02 18.94
C SER A 131 -8.06 -0.47 19.58
N LEU A 132 -8.21 -1.78 19.78
CA LEU A 132 -9.38 -2.44 20.36
C LEU A 132 -8.95 -3.60 21.27
N GLU A 133 -8.28 -3.28 22.36
CA GLU A 133 -7.76 -4.27 23.31
C GLU A 133 -8.90 -5.09 23.95
N GLY A 134 -8.83 -6.41 23.81
CA GLY A 134 -9.83 -7.35 24.31
C GLY A 134 -11.05 -7.57 23.41
N PHE A 135 -11.22 -6.80 22.32
CA PHE A 135 -12.33 -7.04 21.39
C PHE A 135 -12.05 -8.22 20.46
N PRO A 136 -13.06 -9.04 20.12
CA PRO A 136 -12.87 -10.24 19.34
C PRO A 136 -12.56 -9.92 17.88
N ASP A 137 -11.67 -10.71 17.27
CA ASP A 137 -11.32 -10.49 15.87
C ASP A 137 -12.48 -10.75 14.90
N SER A 138 -13.48 -11.50 15.35
CA SER A 138 -14.71 -11.76 14.62
C SER A 138 -15.67 -10.57 14.58
N LEU A 139 -15.35 -9.45 15.26
CA LEU A 139 -16.13 -8.21 15.19
C LEU A 139 -15.88 -7.53 13.82
N GLY A 140 -16.95 -7.36 13.04
CA GLY A 140 -16.85 -6.78 11.69
C GLY A 140 -16.34 -5.33 11.71
N ALA A 141 -15.74 -4.90 10.60
CA ALA A 141 -15.21 -3.54 10.45
C ALA A 141 -16.21 -2.41 10.78
N PRO A 142 -17.52 -2.50 10.45
CA PRO A 142 -18.49 -1.47 10.85
C PRO A 142 -18.59 -1.29 12.37
N ALA A 143 -18.73 -2.38 13.12
CA ALA A 143 -18.84 -2.34 14.58
C ALA A 143 -17.53 -1.88 15.24
N ARG A 144 -16.37 -2.35 14.75
CA ARG A 144 -15.06 -1.89 15.23
C ARG A 144 -14.90 -0.36 15.08
N ARG A 145 -15.21 0.17 13.89
CA ARG A 145 -15.15 1.61 13.61
C ARG A 145 -16.13 2.41 14.46
N ALA A 146 -17.33 1.89 14.68
CA ALA A 146 -18.33 2.51 15.53
C ALA A 146 -17.85 2.66 16.98
N LEU A 147 -17.19 1.66 17.54
CA LEU A 147 -16.57 1.74 18.88
C LEU A 147 -15.44 2.77 18.91
N GLU A 148 -14.50 2.68 17.97
CA GLU A 148 -13.35 3.60 17.90
C GLU A 148 -13.80 5.07 17.75
N ASN A 149 -14.79 5.35 16.89
CA ASN A 149 -15.33 6.68 16.67
C ASN A 149 -16.04 7.25 17.91
N ASN A 150 -16.58 6.38 18.77
CA ASN A 150 -17.17 6.76 20.04
C ASN A 150 -16.17 6.69 21.21
N GLY A 151 -14.88 6.54 20.91
CA GLY A 151 -13.80 6.53 21.93
C GLY A 151 -13.69 5.23 22.74
N ILE A 152 -14.45 4.19 22.38
CA ILE A 152 -14.45 2.90 23.07
C ILE A 152 -13.33 2.03 22.49
N LYS A 153 -12.22 1.90 23.25
CA LYS A 153 -11.02 1.16 22.83
C LYS A 153 -10.75 -0.09 23.66
N THR A 154 -11.47 -0.26 24.76
CA THR A 154 -11.33 -1.43 25.66
C THR A 154 -12.69 -1.99 26.06
N LEU A 155 -12.72 -3.27 26.45
CA LEU A 155 -13.93 -3.88 27.03
C LEU A 155 -14.36 -3.18 28.33
N LYS A 156 -13.42 -2.66 29.12
CA LYS A 156 -13.73 -1.86 30.31
C LYS A 156 -14.54 -0.61 29.96
N GLN A 157 -14.10 0.16 28.96
CA GLN A 157 -14.86 1.31 28.50
C GLN A 157 -16.23 0.91 27.93
N LEU A 158 -16.30 -0.21 27.21
CA LEU A 158 -17.58 -0.72 26.70
C LEU A 158 -18.56 -1.02 27.84
N SER A 159 -18.08 -1.58 28.96
CA SER A 159 -18.92 -1.90 30.13
C SER A 159 -19.58 -0.69 30.79
N GLU A 160 -19.10 0.52 30.51
CA GLU A 160 -19.68 1.78 31.01
C GLU A 160 -20.96 2.18 30.25
N TYR A 161 -21.23 1.56 29.10
CA TYR A 161 -22.39 1.83 28.26
C TYR A 161 -23.50 0.80 28.48
N ARG A 162 -24.74 1.23 28.27
CA ARG A 162 -25.91 0.36 28.13
C ARG A 162 -25.98 -0.20 26.72
N GLU A 163 -26.56 -1.38 26.57
CA GLU A 163 -26.76 -1.98 25.23
C GLU A 163 -27.57 -1.09 24.28
N ALA A 164 -28.59 -0.41 24.82
CA ALA A 164 -29.43 0.51 24.05
C ALA A 164 -28.66 1.73 23.53
N GLU A 165 -27.56 2.12 24.19
CA GLU A 165 -26.69 3.21 23.73
C GLU A 165 -25.79 2.73 22.59
N ILE A 166 -25.23 1.52 22.72
CA ILE A 166 -24.41 0.90 21.68
C ILE A 166 -25.21 0.65 20.40
N LEU A 167 -26.48 0.25 20.52
CA LEU A 167 -27.37 0.05 19.37
C LEU A 167 -27.64 1.33 18.57
N LYS A 168 -27.44 2.52 19.15
CA LYS A 168 -27.57 3.80 18.42
C LYS A 168 -26.38 4.06 17.51
N PHE A 169 -25.26 3.36 17.67
CA PHE A 169 -24.09 3.58 16.83
C PHE A 169 -24.28 2.97 15.44
N HIS A 170 -23.94 3.75 14.42
CA HIS A 170 -24.03 3.32 13.03
C HIS A 170 -23.13 2.10 12.78
N GLY A 171 -23.73 0.98 12.35
CA GLY A 171 -23.02 -0.28 12.13
C GLY A 171 -23.06 -1.27 13.31
N MET A 172 -23.86 -0.99 14.35
CA MET A 172 -24.17 -1.91 15.45
C MET A 172 -25.53 -2.59 15.26
N GLY A 173 -25.65 -3.87 15.65
CA GLY A 173 -26.91 -4.61 15.55
C GLY A 173 -26.78 -6.11 15.82
N GLN A 174 -27.64 -6.89 15.15
CA GLN A 174 -27.85 -8.33 15.38
C GLN A 174 -26.57 -9.17 15.34
N SER A 175 -25.59 -8.80 14.50
CA SER A 175 -24.35 -9.57 14.32
C SER A 175 -23.20 -9.14 15.23
N SER A 176 -23.25 -7.94 15.83
CA SER A 176 -22.19 -7.40 16.68
C SER A 176 -22.49 -7.53 18.18
N LEU A 177 -23.74 -7.27 18.61
CA LEU A 177 -24.10 -7.27 20.03
C LEU A 177 -23.81 -8.61 20.73
N PRO A 178 -24.17 -9.78 20.18
CA PRO A 178 -23.86 -11.07 20.81
C PRO A 178 -22.35 -11.27 21.02
N LYS A 179 -21.53 -10.82 20.06
CA LYS A 179 -20.07 -10.91 20.15
C LYS A 179 -19.51 -9.99 21.23
N LEU A 180 -20.07 -8.79 21.37
CA LEU A 180 -19.67 -7.84 22.42
C LEU A 180 -20.06 -8.35 23.82
N ARG A 181 -21.25 -8.93 23.97
CA ARG A 181 -21.67 -9.59 25.23
C ARG A 181 -20.72 -10.73 25.59
N ALA A 182 -20.43 -11.61 24.63
CA ALA A 182 -19.51 -12.73 24.84
C ALA A 182 -18.11 -12.25 25.23
N ALA A 183 -17.61 -11.19 24.60
CA ALA A 183 -16.31 -10.60 24.92
C ALA A 183 -16.26 -9.99 26.33
N LEU A 184 -17.31 -9.26 26.74
CA LEU A 184 -17.43 -8.73 28.11
C LEU A 184 -17.50 -9.85 29.15
N LEU A 185 -18.33 -10.87 28.90
CA LEU A 185 -18.46 -12.03 29.80
C LEU A 185 -17.15 -12.79 29.97
N ALA A 186 -16.37 -12.95 28.90
CA ALA A 186 -15.07 -13.62 28.95
C ALA A 186 -14.05 -12.94 29.89
N VAL A 187 -14.29 -11.67 30.25
CA VAL A 187 -13.47 -10.90 31.19
C VAL A 187 -14.25 -10.50 32.45
N ASN A 188 -15.35 -11.19 32.77
CA ASN A 188 -16.23 -10.92 33.91
C ASN A 188 -16.80 -9.49 33.95
N LEU A 189 -17.04 -8.89 32.78
CA LEU A 189 -17.74 -7.63 32.63
C LEU A 189 -19.12 -7.86 32.02
N SER A 190 -19.99 -6.86 32.15
CA SER A 190 -21.27 -6.79 31.46
C SER A 190 -21.49 -5.37 30.95
N PHE A 191 -22.48 -5.17 30.09
CA PHE A 191 -22.99 -3.83 29.86
C PHE A 191 -23.55 -3.25 31.16
N LYS A 192 -23.56 -1.93 31.25
CA LYS A 192 -24.22 -1.21 32.34
C LYS A 192 -25.71 -1.53 32.32
N SER A 193 -26.26 -1.81 33.51
CA SER A 193 -27.71 -1.99 33.71
C SER A 193 -28.52 -0.74 33.36
#